data_AF-A0A3N9UTJ6-F1
#
_entry.id   AF-A0A3N9UTJ6-F1
#
_cell.length_a   1.000
_cell.length_b   1.000
_cell.length_c   1.000
_cell.angle_alpha   90.00
_cell.angle_beta   90.00
_cell.angle_gamma   90.00
#
_symmetry.space_group_name_H-M   'P 1'
#
loop_
_entity.id
_entity.type
_entity.pdbx_description
1 polymer ?
#
loop_
_entity_poly.entity_id
_entity_poly.type
_entity_poly.pdbx_seq_one_letter_code
_entity_poly.pdbx_strand_id
1 'polypeptide(L)'
;MVFLDDSIVRGTQLKDNTNDMRKNGAAEIHMRIACPPLLYSCDFLNFTQSRSPMELAARRAVEELGGTVQDLKEFSDPDSEKYEKMVNKVAEKLDLDTLLYQRLDDLVEAIGLPKEKLCTHCWDGSSYF
;
A
#
# COMPACT_ATOMS: atom_id res chain seq x y z
N MET A 1 -8.18 -11.46 14.30
CA MET A 1 -6.97 -12.18 13.82
C MET A 1 -6.06 -11.17 13.15
N VAL A 2 -4.74 -11.18 13.39
CA VAL A 2 -3.81 -10.21 12.81
C VAL A 2 -2.86 -10.91 11.84
N PHE A 3 -2.80 -10.43 10.60
CA PHE A 3 -1.87 -10.89 9.58
C PHE A 3 -0.77 -9.85 9.34
N LEU A 4 0.42 -10.38 9.13
CA LEU A 4 1.59 -9.61 8.74
C LEU A 4 1.96 -10.07 7.33
N ASP A 5 2.10 -9.13 6.40
CA ASP A 5 2.59 -9.41 5.06
C ASP A 5 3.64 -8.37 4.65
N ASP A 6 4.44 -8.69 3.64
CA ASP A 6 5.51 -7.79 3.19
C ASP A 6 4.96 -6.54 2.49
N SER A 7 3.96 -6.72 1.63
CA SER A 7 3.51 -5.71 0.69
C SER A 7 2.10 -6.02 0.14
N ILE A 8 1.43 -4.98 -0.38
CA ILE A 8 0.22 -5.14 -1.19
C ILE A 8 0.48 -4.53 -2.56
N VAL A 9 0.78 -5.38 -3.55
CA VAL A 9 0.91 -4.96 -4.95
C VAL A 9 -0.48 -4.85 -5.58
N ARG A 10 -1.11 -5.99 -5.93
CA ARG A 10 -2.45 -6.02 -6.55
C ARG A 10 -3.57 -6.33 -5.55
N GLY A 11 -3.23 -7.03 -4.46
CA GLY A 11 -4.17 -7.48 -3.44
C GLY A 11 -5.10 -8.63 -3.84
N THR A 12 -4.98 -9.21 -5.04
CA THR A 12 -5.87 -10.29 -5.52
C THR A 12 -5.78 -11.54 -4.64
N GLN A 13 -4.56 -12.01 -4.36
CA GLN A 13 -4.35 -13.18 -3.50
C GLN A 13 -4.82 -12.94 -2.07
N LEU A 14 -4.60 -11.73 -1.54
CA LEU A 14 -5.05 -11.36 -0.20
C LEU A 14 -6.57 -11.38 -0.09
N LYS A 15 -7.28 -10.93 -1.13
CA LYS A 15 -8.75 -10.97 -1.16
C LYS A 15 -9.30 -12.39 -1.13
N ASP A 16 -8.65 -13.34 -1.82
CA ASP A 16 -9.07 -14.74 -1.77
C ASP A 16 -8.84 -15.33 -0.37
N ASN A 17 -7.69 -15.01 0.24
CA ASN A 17 -7.37 -15.43 1.60
C ASN A 17 -8.38 -14.89 2.64
N THR A 18 -8.75 -13.61 2.58
CA THR A 18 -9.71 -13.02 3.53
C THR A 18 -11.09 -13.65 3.39
N ASN A 19 -11.57 -13.85 2.17
CA ASN A 19 -12.82 -14.56 1.89
C ASN A 19 -12.84 -15.96 2.51
N ASP A 20 -11.76 -16.73 2.33
CA ASP A 20 -11.68 -18.08 2.88
C ASP A 20 -11.61 -18.07 4.41
N MET A 21 -10.91 -17.11 5.01
CA MET A 21 -10.90 -16.95 6.47
C MET A 21 -12.28 -16.61 7.04
N ARG A 22 -13.03 -15.70 6.39
CA ARG A 22 -14.42 -15.39 6.78
C ARG A 22 -15.31 -16.63 6.70
N LYS A 23 -15.22 -17.41 5.62
CA LYS A 23 -15.96 -18.68 5.47
C LYS A 23 -15.63 -19.68 6.57
N ASN A 24 -14.41 -19.64 7.11
CA ASN A 24 -13.97 -20.48 8.22
C ASN A 24 -14.25 -19.87 9.61
N GLY A 25 -15.05 -18.79 9.70
CA GLY A 25 -15.54 -18.23 10.96
C GLY A 25 -14.67 -17.13 11.58
N ALA A 26 -13.78 -16.50 10.79
CA ALA A 26 -13.02 -15.34 11.28
C ALA A 26 -13.96 -14.15 11.58
N ALA A 27 -14.09 -13.82 12.87
CA ALA A 27 -14.92 -12.70 13.32
C ALA A 27 -14.34 -11.33 12.90
N GLU A 28 -13.02 -11.17 12.99
CA GLU A 28 -12.30 -9.97 12.57
C GLU A 28 -10.95 -10.34 11.95
N ILE A 29 -10.58 -9.64 10.88
CA ILE A 29 -9.36 -9.77 10.09
C ILE A 29 -8.67 -8.40 10.02
N HIS A 30 -7.52 -8.31 10.67
CA HIS A 30 -6.67 -7.12 10.68
C HIS A 30 -5.37 -7.41 9.94
N MET A 31 -4.91 -6.48 9.12
CA MET A 31 -3.68 -6.64 8.33
C MET A 31 -2.68 -5.54 8.66
N ARG A 32 -1.39 -5.91 8.75
CA ARG A 32 -0.27 -4.99 8.90
C ARG A 32 0.75 -5.31 7.81
N ILE A 33 1.12 -4.29 7.04
CA ILE A 33 1.99 -4.45 5.88
C ILE A 33 3.34 -3.84 6.20
N ALA A 34 4.43 -4.59 5.97
CA ALA A 34 5.79 -4.22 6.34
C ALA A 34 6.44 -3.17 5.42
N CYS A 35 5.68 -2.55 4.51
CA CYS A 35 6.11 -1.44 3.69
C CYS A 35 5.01 -0.36 3.59
N PRO A 36 5.35 0.88 3.18
CA PRO A 36 4.35 1.87 2.80
C PRO A 36 3.52 1.44 1.58
N PRO A 37 2.37 2.08 1.32
CA PRO A 37 1.57 1.81 0.13
C PRO A 37 2.34 2.03 -1.16
N LEU A 38 2.20 1.12 -2.13
CA LEU A 38 2.80 1.25 -3.46
C LEU A 38 1.93 2.17 -4.34
N LEU A 39 2.42 3.38 -4.62
CA LEU A 39 1.72 4.42 -5.36
C LEU A 39 2.32 4.71 -6.74
N TYR A 40 3.60 4.39 -6.92
CA TYR A 40 4.36 4.63 -8.13
C TYR A 40 4.87 3.30 -8.71
N SER A 41 4.88 3.19 -10.03
CA SER A 41 5.51 2.07 -10.73
C SER A 41 7.02 2.13 -10.54
N CYS A 42 7.66 0.98 -10.32
CA CYS A 42 9.12 0.93 -10.35
C CYS A 42 9.59 0.76 -11.79
N ASP A 43 10.58 1.56 -12.15
CA ASP A 43 11.22 1.50 -13.45
C ASP A 43 12.37 0.45 -13.48
N PHE A 44 12.88 0.04 -12.32
CA PHE A 44 13.95 -0.95 -12.18
C PHE A 44 13.43 -2.39 -12.02
N LEU A 45 12.25 -2.55 -11.42
CA LEU A 45 11.68 -3.86 -11.09
C LEU A 45 10.30 -4.01 -11.75
N ASN A 46 10.09 -5.12 -12.47
CA ASN A 46 8.79 -5.46 -13.03
C ASN A 46 8.01 -6.35 -12.05
N PHE A 47 7.45 -5.76 -10.99
CA PHE A 47 6.49 -6.48 -10.10
C PHE A 47 5.09 -6.61 -10.71
N THR A 48 4.86 -6.03 -11.89
CA THR A 48 3.60 -6.06 -12.64
C THR A 48 3.81 -6.62 -14.06
N GLN A 49 2.82 -7.36 -14.58
CA GLN A 49 2.83 -7.86 -15.96
C GLN A 49 2.65 -6.72 -16.97
N SER A 50 1.94 -5.65 -16.59
CA SER A 50 1.91 -4.38 -17.33
C SER A 50 2.64 -3.29 -16.55
N ARG A 51 3.20 -2.28 -17.22
CA ARG A 51 3.80 -1.11 -16.53
C ARG A 51 2.77 -0.10 -16.04
N SER A 52 1.48 -0.48 -15.99
CA SER A 52 0.43 0.44 -15.57
C SER A 52 0.42 0.60 -14.05
N PRO A 53 0.56 1.84 -13.51
CA PRO A 53 0.38 2.10 -12.08
C PRO A 53 -1.00 1.67 -11.57
N MET A 54 -1.99 1.54 -12.46
CA MET A 54 -3.33 1.10 -12.13
C MET A 54 -3.44 -0.38 -11.77
N GLU A 55 -2.36 -1.16 -11.82
CA GLU A 55 -2.34 -2.49 -11.22
C GLU A 55 -2.12 -2.44 -9.70
N LEU A 56 -1.63 -1.33 -9.15
CA LEU A 56 -1.35 -1.18 -7.73
C LEU A 56 -2.65 -0.92 -6.95
N ALA A 57 -2.89 -1.70 -5.89
CA ALA A 57 -4.12 -1.63 -5.10
C ALA A 57 -4.36 -0.23 -4.52
N ALA A 58 -3.31 0.37 -3.94
CA ALA A 58 -3.36 1.72 -3.39
C ALA A 58 -3.61 2.76 -4.49
N ARG A 59 -2.94 2.64 -5.64
CA ARG A 59 -3.14 3.56 -6.78
C ARG A 59 -4.55 3.50 -7.35
N ARG A 60 -5.16 2.31 -7.43
CA ARG A 60 -6.58 2.15 -7.79
C ARG A 60 -7.52 2.77 -6.76
N ALA A 61 -7.19 2.65 -5.46
CA ALA A 61 -7.98 3.29 -4.42
C ALA A 61 -7.93 4.83 -4.54
N VAL A 62 -6.77 5.40 -4.87
CA VAL A 62 -6.64 6.85 -5.17
C VAL A 62 -7.57 7.28 -6.31
N GLU A 63 -7.56 6.57 -7.43
CA GLU A 63 -8.42 6.89 -8.58
C GLU A 63 -9.92 6.83 -8.23
N GLU A 64 -10.35 5.79 -7.51
CA GLU A 64 -11.75 5.64 -7.10
C GLU A 64 -12.21 6.72 -6.10
N LEU A 65 -11.28 7.31 -5.36
CA LEU A 65 -11.54 8.47 -4.51
C LEU A 65 -11.54 9.79 -5.28
N GLY A 66 -11.39 9.75 -6.61
CA GLY A 66 -11.29 10.93 -7.49
C GLY A 66 -9.93 11.62 -7.45
N GLY A 67 -8.92 10.98 -6.86
CA GLY A 67 -7.56 11.49 -6.78
C GLY A 67 -6.81 11.37 -8.10
N THR A 68 -5.92 12.32 -8.34
CA THR A 68 -5.09 12.41 -9.55
C THR A 68 -3.62 12.08 -9.25
N VAL A 69 -2.74 12.22 -10.24
CA VAL A 69 -1.28 12.08 -10.04
C VAL A 69 -0.76 13.18 -9.14
N GLN A 70 -1.33 14.38 -9.23
CA GLN A 70 -0.93 15.56 -8.47
C GLN A 70 -1.22 15.39 -6.97
N ASP A 71 -2.28 14.65 -6.64
CA ASP A 71 -2.68 14.38 -5.26
C ASP A 71 -1.81 13.31 -4.58
N LEU A 72 -0.98 12.57 -5.33
CA LEU A 72 -0.23 11.42 -4.79
C LEU A 72 0.65 11.77 -3.59
N LYS A 73 1.15 13.00 -3.52
CA LYS A 73 1.95 13.46 -2.39
C LYS A 73 1.17 13.46 -1.08
N GLU A 74 -0.12 13.78 -1.12
CA GLU A 74 -0.96 13.69 0.07
C GLU A 74 -1.32 12.24 0.35
N PHE A 75 -1.54 11.42 -0.67
CA PHE A 75 -1.79 9.98 -0.50
C PHE A 75 -0.56 9.18 -0.04
N SER A 76 0.65 9.73 -0.09
CA SER A 76 1.87 9.11 0.44
C SER A 76 2.24 9.61 1.85
N ASP A 77 1.58 10.65 2.35
CA ASP A 77 1.79 11.20 3.68
C ASP A 77 0.91 10.46 4.70
N PRO A 78 1.49 9.64 5.61
CA PRO A 78 0.72 8.82 6.56
C PRO A 78 -0.13 9.61 7.54
N ASP A 79 0.12 10.92 7.69
CA ASP A 79 -0.60 11.80 8.61
C ASP A 79 -1.72 12.60 7.90
N SER A 80 -1.96 12.35 6.60
CA SER A 80 -2.97 13.05 5.82
C SER A 80 -4.35 12.36 5.81
N GLU A 81 -5.42 13.14 5.71
CA GLU A 81 -6.79 12.63 5.55
C GLU A 81 -6.95 11.82 4.25
N LYS A 82 -6.22 12.20 3.18
CA LYS A 82 -6.27 11.47 1.90
C LYS A 82 -5.64 10.09 2.02
N TYR A 83 -4.53 9.98 2.74
CA TYR A 83 -3.89 8.69 3.03
C TYR A 83 -4.82 7.78 3.82
N GLU A 84 -5.44 8.28 4.89
CA GLU A 84 -6.40 7.51 5.69
C GLU A 84 -7.56 6.98 4.82
N LYS A 85 -8.17 7.85 4.00
CA LYS A 85 -9.24 7.47 3.08
C LYS A 85 -8.79 6.39 2.09
N MET A 86 -7.59 6.50 1.55
CA MET A 86 -7.03 5.50 0.64
C MET A 86 -6.82 4.16 1.34
N VAL A 87 -6.22 4.14 2.53
CA VAL A 87 -6.00 2.91 3.31
C VAL A 87 -7.33 2.24 3.62
N ASN A 88 -8.34 3.01 4.06
CA ASN A 88 -9.68 2.50 4.30
C ASN A 88 -10.31 1.92 3.02
N LYS A 89 -10.11 2.56 1.87
CA LYS A 89 -10.61 2.05 0.59
C LYS A 89 -9.93 0.76 0.15
N VAL A 90 -8.63 0.61 0.43
CA VAL A 90 -7.92 -0.67 0.19
C VAL A 90 -8.45 -1.74 1.14
N ALA A 91 -8.64 -1.44 2.42
CA ALA A 91 -9.19 -2.36 3.41
C ALA A 91 -10.58 -2.89 3.00
N GLU A 92 -11.47 -1.99 2.58
CA GLU A 92 -12.81 -2.33 2.07
C GLU A 92 -12.73 -3.32 0.90
N LYS A 93 -11.86 -3.06 -0.08
CA LYS A 93 -11.70 -3.92 -1.27
C LYS A 93 -11.20 -5.32 -0.94
N LEU A 94 -10.42 -5.45 0.11
CA LEU A 94 -9.82 -6.69 0.59
C LEU A 94 -10.65 -7.38 1.66
N ASP A 95 -11.80 -6.82 2.05
CA ASP A 95 -12.66 -7.33 3.13
C ASP A 95 -11.92 -7.43 4.49
N LEU A 96 -11.17 -6.38 4.84
CA LEU A 96 -10.41 -6.26 6.08
C LEU A 96 -11.12 -5.33 7.06
N ASP A 97 -11.12 -5.66 8.35
CA ASP A 97 -11.63 -4.77 9.41
C ASP A 97 -10.68 -3.62 9.70
N THR A 98 -9.36 -3.87 9.66
CA THR A 98 -8.35 -2.80 9.73
C THR A 98 -7.16 -3.14 8.86
N LEU A 99 -6.58 -2.11 8.24
CA LEU A 99 -5.34 -2.18 7.49
C LEU A 99 -4.42 -1.09 7.99
N LEU A 100 -3.17 -1.43 8.30
CA LEU A 100 -2.12 -0.44 8.54
C LEU A 100 -0.90 -0.81 7.70
N TYR A 101 -0.25 0.21 7.16
CA TYR A 101 1.03 0.08 6.47
C TYR A 101 2.14 0.62 7.37
N GLN A 102 3.33 0.06 7.22
CA GLN A 102 4.56 0.59 7.81
C GLN A 102 4.79 2.02 7.28
N ARG A 103 5.14 2.96 8.16
CA ARG A 103 5.50 4.32 7.74
C ARG A 103 6.87 4.33 7.06
N LEU A 104 7.07 5.28 6.14
CA LEU A 104 8.34 5.38 5.40
C LEU A 104 9.49 5.88 6.27
N ASP A 105 9.24 6.82 7.18
CA ASP A 105 10.20 7.31 8.17
C ASP A 105 10.69 6.17 9.07
N ASP A 106 9.78 5.39 9.63
CA ASP A 106 10.11 4.22 10.46
C ASP A 106 10.88 3.16 9.66
N LEU A 107 10.52 2.93 8.39
CA LEU A 107 11.23 1.98 7.52
C LEU A 107 12.67 2.44 7.22
N VAL A 108 12.85 3.73 6.93
CA VAL A 108 14.18 4.33 6.73
C VAL A 108 15.02 4.20 7.99
N GLU A 109 14.44 4.48 9.16
CA GLU A 109 15.09 4.31 10.46
C GLU A 109 15.52 2.85 10.68
N ALA A 110 14.63 1.89 10.42
CA ALA A 110 14.91 0.46 10.58
C ALA A 110 16.02 -0.04 9.64
N ILE A 111 16.14 0.50 8.43
CA ILE A 111 17.22 0.17 7.49
C ILE A 111 18.57 0.74 7.97
N GLY A 112 18.56 1.87 8.69
CA GLY A 112 19.77 2.50 9.24
C GLY A 112 20.62 3.26 8.21
N LEU A 113 20.07 3.54 7.02
CA LEU A 113 20.70 4.37 6.01
C LEU A 113 19.94 5.69 5.84
N PRO A 114 20.64 6.81 5.54
CA PRO A 114 19.97 8.06 5.19
C PRO A 114 19.02 7.87 3.99
N LYS A 115 17.86 8.53 4.02
CA LYS A 115 16.81 8.40 2.98
C LYS A 115 17.35 8.68 1.58
N GLU A 116 18.24 9.67 1.43
CA GLU A 116 18.86 10.03 0.15
C GLU A 116 19.77 8.94 -0.45
N LYS A 117 20.12 7.91 0.34
CA LYS A 117 20.85 6.71 -0.13
C LYS A 117 19.92 5.53 -0.41
N LEU A 118 18.61 5.72 -0.29
CA LEU A 118 17.59 4.72 -0.54
C LEU A 118 16.71 5.14 -1.71
N CYS A 119 16.33 4.18 -2.55
CA CYS A 119 15.27 4.40 -3.52
C CYS A 119 13.92 4.20 -2.81
N THR A 120 13.18 5.29 -2.63
CA THR A 120 11.83 5.32 -2.04
C THR A 120 10.74 5.59 -3.09
N HIS A 121 11.10 5.59 -4.38
CA HIS A 121 10.25 6.01 -5.49
C HIS A 121 8.85 5.39 -5.44
N CYS A 122 8.79 4.08 -5.24
CA CYS A 122 7.54 3.31 -5.29
C CYS A 122 6.50 3.78 -4.27
N TRP A 123 6.95 4.40 -3.18
CA TRP A 123 6.11 4.83 -2.06
C TRP A 123 5.75 6.31 -2.14
N ASP A 124 6.75 7.18 -2.30
CA ASP A 124 6.56 8.63 -2.19
C ASP A 124 6.99 9.44 -3.40
N GLY A 125 7.53 8.78 -4.43
CA GLY A 125 8.00 9.41 -5.66
C GLY A 125 9.18 10.37 -5.47
N SER A 126 9.78 10.44 -4.27
CA SER A 126 10.77 11.48 -3.93
C SER A 126 12.18 11.14 -4.39
N SER A 127 12.46 9.87 -4.65
CA SER A 127 13.69 9.42 -5.28
C SER A 127 13.41 8.97 -6.70
N TYR A 128 14.30 9.30 -7.64
CA TYR A 128 14.58 8.49 -8.82
C TYR A 128 15.88 9.03 -9.43
N PHE A 129 16.87 8.17 -9.68
CA PHE A 129 18.16 8.52 -10.31
C PHE A 129 18.24 7.90 -11.70
#